data_AF-A0A358MEZ5-F1
#
_entry.id   AF-A0A358MEZ5-F1
#
_cell.length_a   1.000
_cell.length_b   1.000
_cell.length_c   1.000
_cell.angle_alpha   90.00
_cell.angle_beta   90.00
_cell.angle_gamma   90.00
#
_symmetry.space_group_name_H-M   'P 1'
#
loop_
_entity.id
_entity.type
_entity.pdbx_description
1 polymer ?
#
loop_
_entity_poly.entity_id
_entity_poly.type
_entity_poly.pdbx_seq_one_letter_code
_entity_poly.pdbx_strand_id
1 'polypeptide(L)' 'MSLVSHIEELKKKHNALSERVEALQRAPGAPDADIAELKKQKLRIKEEISRLSTPA' A
#
# COMPACT_ATOMS: atom_id res chain seq x y z
N MET A 1 4.24 19.98 -10.08
CA MET A 1 3.47 18.84 -9.53
C MET A 1 3.17 19.14 -8.08
N SER A 2 1.90 19.04 -7.67
CA SER A 2 1.47 19.39 -6.31
C SER A 2 1.66 18.21 -5.36
N LEU A 3 1.93 18.50 -4.09
CA LEU A 3 1.96 17.54 -2.99
C LEU A 3 0.67 16.70 -2.94
N VAL A 4 -0.45 17.31 -3.35
CA VAL A 4 -1.77 16.66 -3.49
C VAL A 4 -1.73 15.53 -4.52
N SER A 5 -1.16 15.75 -5.70
CA SER A 5 -1.08 14.73 -6.76
C SER A 5 -0.24 13.53 -6.32
N HIS A 6 0.84 13.78 -5.57
CA HIS A 6 1.68 12.71 -5.02
C HIS A 6 0.93 11.87 -3.98
N ILE A 7 0.17 12.51 -3.08
CA ILE A 7 -0.68 11.81 -2.10
C ILE A 7 -1.76 10.96 -2.81
N GLU A 8 -2.38 11.47 -3.88
CA GLU A 8 -3.36 10.71 -4.65
C GLU A 8 -2.75 9.46 -5.31
N GLU A 9 -1.54 9.58 -5.89
CA GLU A 9 -0.83 8.44 -6.44
C GLU A 9 -0.47 7.40 -5.37
N LEU A 10 -0.01 7.84 -4.21
CA LEU A 10 0.28 6.96 -3.08
C LEU A 10 -0.99 6.24 -2.61
N LYS A 11 -2.13 6.93 -2.51
CA LYS A 11 -3.43 6.31 -2.19
C LYS A 11 -3.83 5.25 -3.22
N LYS A 12 -3.67 5.53 -4.52
CA LYS A 12 -3.92 4.55 -5.59
C LYS A 12 -3.02 3.31 -5.44
N LYS A 13 -1.72 3.50 -5.20
CA LYS A 13 -0.77 2.40 -4.96
C LYS A 13 -1.15 1.58 -3.72
N HIS A 14 -1.54 2.23 -2.63
CA HIS A 14 -1.99 1.56 -1.41
C HIS A 14 -3.21 0.67 -1.67
N ASN A 15 -4.20 1.15 -2.43
CA ASN A 15 -5.38 0.37 -2.79
C ASN A 15 -5.02 -0.85 -3.65
N ALA A 16 -4.19 -0.68 -4.67
CA ALA A 16 -3.71 -1.78 -5.51
C ALA A 16 -2.93 -2.84 -4.72
N LEU A 17 -2.13 -2.43 -3.72
CA LEU A 17 -1.45 -3.36 -2.82
C LEU A 17 -2.45 -4.12 -1.94
N SER A 18 -3.53 -3.48 -1.49
CA SER A 18 -4.60 -4.16 -0.74
C SER A 18 -5.27 -5.25 -1.57
N GLU A 19 -5.65 -4.93 -2.80
CA GLU A 19 -6.27 -5.89 -3.72
C GLU A 19 -5.36 -7.08 -4.00
N ARG A 20 -4.04 -6.84 -4.19
CA ARG A 20 -3.06 -7.92 -4.36
C ARG A 20 -2.91 -8.80 -3.13
N VAL A 21 -2.88 -8.22 -1.93
CA VAL A 21 -2.85 -8.99 -0.67
C VAL A 21 -4.09 -9.87 -0.58
N GLU A 22 -5.27 -9.34 -0.85
CA GLU A 22 -6.54 -10.08 -0.79
C GLU A 22 -6.64 -11.16 -1.87
N ALA A 23 -6.08 -10.92 -3.06
CA ALA A 23 -6.01 -11.90 -4.14
C ALA A 23 -5.10 -13.07 -3.76
N LEU A 24 -3.90 -12.80 -3.23
CA LEU A 24 -2.96 -13.84 -2.78
C LEU A 24 -3.50 -14.59 -1.56
N GLN A 25 -4.10 -13.90 -0.60
CA GLN A 25 -4.69 -14.57 0.57
C GLN A 25 -5.84 -15.52 0.21
N ARG A 26 -6.54 -15.27 -0.91
CA ARG A 26 -7.59 -16.16 -1.43
C ARG A 26 -7.05 -17.27 -2.32
N ALA A 27 -5.82 -17.14 -2.82
CA ALA A 27 -5.22 -18.14 -3.69
C ALA A 27 -4.72 -19.35 -2.87
N PRO A 28 -5.12 -20.58 -3.22
CA PRO A 28 -4.62 -21.76 -2.55
C PRO A 28 -3.13 -21.93 -2.82
N GLY A 29 -2.34 -22.11 -1.76
CA GLY A 29 -0.88 -22.27 -1.85
C GLY A 29 -0.09 -20.97 -2.04
N ALA A 30 -0.70 -19.81 -1.82
CA ALA A 30 0.04 -18.56 -1.82
C ALA A 30 1.10 -18.55 -0.69
N PRO A 31 2.36 -18.23 -0.99
CA PRO A 31 3.41 -18.20 0.01
C PRO A 31 3.21 -17.03 0.98
N ASP A 32 3.28 -17.33 2.28
CA ASP A 32 3.14 -16.33 3.35
C ASP A 32 4.17 -15.21 3.27
N ALA A 33 5.35 -15.50 2.70
CA ALA A 33 6.41 -14.52 2.47
C ALA A 33 5.95 -13.37 1.54
N ASP A 34 5.27 -13.69 0.44
CA ASP A 34 4.78 -12.71 -0.53
C ASP A 34 3.68 -11.84 0.09
N ILE A 35 2.77 -12.46 0.85
CA ILE A 35 1.73 -11.75 1.59
C ILE A 35 2.34 -10.81 2.63
N ALA A 36 3.36 -11.25 3.36
CA ALA A 36 4.08 -10.45 4.35
C ALA A 36 4.80 -9.26 3.70
N GLU A 37 5.44 -9.47 2.54
CA GLU A 37 6.11 -8.40 1.80
C GLU A 37 5.12 -7.34 1.32
N LEU A 38 4.01 -7.75 0.71
CA LEU A 38 2.98 -6.81 0.24
C LEU A 38 2.34 -6.03 1.40
N LYS A 39 2.09 -6.67 2.54
CA LYS A 39 1.62 -5.98 3.75
C LYS A 39 2.63 -4.95 4.25
N LYS A 40 3.92 -5.27 4.21
CA LYS A 40 5.00 -4.35 4.59
C LYS A 40 5.08 -3.15 3.63
N GLN A 41 4.95 -3.39 2.32
CA GLN A 41 4.88 -2.31 1.32
C GLN A 41 3.64 -1.43 1.55
N LYS A 42 2.47 -2.04 1.83
CA LYS A 42 1.22 -1.33 2.14
C LYS A 42 1.38 -0.45 3.39
N LEU A 43 2.03 -0.94 4.44
CA LEU A 43 2.31 -0.19 5.66
C LEU A 43 3.21 1.03 5.39
N ARG A 44 4.29 0.86 4.62
CA ARG A 44 5.20 1.95 4.25
C ARG A 44 4.49 3.08 3.50
N ILE A 45 3.66 2.73 2.52
CA ILE A 45 2.89 3.74 1.76
C ILE A 45 1.90 4.45 2.68
N LYS A 46 1.25 3.72 3.60
CA LYS A 46 0.35 4.34 4.59
C LYS A 46 1.08 5.36 5.47
N GLU A 47 2.27 5.02 5.97
CA GLU A 47 3.10 5.94 6.76
C GLU A 47 3.56 7.15 5.94
N GLU A 48 3.91 6.94 4.68
CA GLU A 48 4.29 8.02 3.77
C GLU A 48 3.13 8.97 3.49
N ILE A 49 1.93 8.44 3.22
CA ILE A 49 0.70 9.25 3.09
C ILE A 49 0.45 10.04 4.38
N SER A 50 0.52 9.40 5.56
CA SER A 50 0.29 10.10 6.83
C SER A 50 1.29 11.23 7.05
N ARG A 51 2.57 11.00 6.76
CA ARG A 51 3.63 12.00 6.87
C ARG A 51 3.43 13.18 5.91
N LEU A 52 2.93 12.92 4.70
CA LEU A 52 2.66 13.96 3.71
C LEU A 52 1.31 14.68 3.95
N SER A 53 0.35 14.00 4.59
CA SER A 53 -0.99 14.52 4.85
C SER A 53 -1.10 15.36 6.11
N THR A 54 -0.16 15.24 7.04
CA THR A 54 -0.07 16.09 8.23
C THR A 54 1.06 17.10 8.01
N PRO A 55 0.78 18.27 7.38
CA PRO A 55 1.72 19.37 7.44
C PRO A 55 1.83 19.80 8.91
N ALA A 56 3.06 19.85 9.42
CA ALA A 56 3.35 20.43 10.72
C ALA A 56 2.95 21.91 10.78
#